data_AF-A0A3N5X150-F1
#
_entry.id   AF-A0A3N5X150-F1
#
_cell.length_a   1.000
_cell.length_b   1.000
_cell.length_c   1.000
_cell.angle_alpha   90.00
_cell.angle_beta   90.00
_cell.angle_gamma   90.00
#
_symmetry.space_group_name_H-M   'P 1'
#
loop_
_entity.id
_entity.type
_entity.pdbx_description
1 polymer ?
#
loop_
_entity_poly.entity_id
_entity_poly.type
_entity_poly.pdbx_seq_one_letter_code
_entity_poly.pdbx_strand_id
1 'polypeptide(L)'
;MAEAGSFRDLLSQLTAEGVLYERLPDRRVRCFACGHRCLIPEGREGVCKVRFNRAGELRVPRGYVASALQLDPVEKKPFFHVLP
;
A
#
# COMPACT_ATOMS: atom_id res chain seq x y z
N MET A 1 26.24 14.65 -11.25
CA MET A 1 24.95 15.26 -10.87
C MET A 1 23.93 14.14 -10.91
N ALA A 2 23.21 13.91 -9.81
CA ALA A 2 22.45 12.68 -9.54
C ALA A 2 21.53 12.29 -10.71
N GLU A 3 21.68 11.05 -11.19
CA GLU A 3 20.67 10.42 -12.05
C GLU A 3 19.34 10.48 -11.31
N ALA A 4 18.37 11.18 -11.87
CA ALA A 4 17.02 11.15 -11.35
C ALA A 4 16.51 9.71 -11.54
N GLY A 5 16.52 8.92 -10.45
CA GLY A 5 15.94 7.58 -10.44
C GLY A 5 14.50 7.60 -10.96
N SER A 6 14.00 6.45 -11.41
CA SER A 6 12.64 6.41 -11.96
C SER A 6 11.64 6.90 -10.91
N PHE A 7 10.50 7.44 -11.35
CA PHE A 7 9.45 7.88 -10.44
C PHE A 7 9.03 6.77 -9.45
N ARG A 8 9.06 5.51 -9.88
CA ARG A 8 8.80 4.34 -9.03
C ARG A 8 9.85 4.21 -7.93
N ASP A 9 11.12 4.45 -8.22
CA ASP A 9 12.20 4.36 -7.23
C ASP A 9 12.04 5.44 -6.16
N LEU A 10 11.75 6.66 -6.58
CA LEU A 10 11.45 7.78 -5.68
C LEU A 10 10.28 7.46 -4.75
N LEU A 11 9.17 6.94 -5.30
CA LEU A 11 8.01 6.56 -4.50
C LEU A 11 8.31 5.39 -3.54
N SER A 12 9.17 4.45 -3.93
CA SER A 12 9.51 3.30 -3.09
C SER A 12 10.25 3.69 -1.80
N GLN A 13 10.93 4.84 -1.80
CA GLN A 13 11.60 5.41 -0.63
C GLN A 13 10.60 5.93 0.40
N LEU A 14 9.41 6.34 -0.03
CA LEU A 14 8.31 6.83 0.83
C LEU A 14 7.42 5.69 1.34
N THR A 15 8.04 4.57 1.71
CA THR A 15 7.33 3.41 2.27
C THR A 15 7.83 3.08 3.67
N ALA A 16 7.02 2.37 4.43
CA ALA A 16 7.41 1.74 5.68
C ALA A 16 6.86 0.32 5.75
N GLU A 17 7.28 -0.42 6.77
CA GLU A 17 6.67 -1.72 7.05
C GLU A 17 5.19 -1.53 7.45
N GLY A 18 4.31 -2.34 6.85
CA GLY A 18 2.90 -2.40 7.22
C GLY A 18 2.66 -3.34 8.40
N VAL A 19 1.50 -3.25 9.04
CA VAL A 19 1.15 -4.11 10.20
C VAL A 19 0.14 -5.22 9.86
N LEU A 20 -0.54 -5.11 8.71
CA LEU A 20 -1.64 -6.02 8.33
C LEU A 20 -1.16 -7.14 7.41
N TYR A 21 -0.18 -7.93 7.87
CA TYR A 21 0.34 -9.06 7.10
C TYR A 21 0.95 -10.15 7.97
N GLU A 22 1.09 -11.33 7.38
CA GLU A 22 1.81 -12.47 7.95
C GLU A 22 3.09 -12.73 7.14
N ARG A 23 4.19 -12.97 7.84
CA ARG A 23 5.47 -13.43 7.27
C ARG A 23 5.40 -14.94 7.07
N LEU A 24 5.73 -15.41 5.88
CA LEU A 24 5.69 -16.82 5.48
C LEU A 24 7.10 -17.33 5.12
N PRO A 25 7.29 -18.66 5.02
CA PRO A 25 8.54 -19.23 4.50
C PRO A 25 8.95 -18.67 3.13
N ASP A 26 10.23 -18.78 2.81
CA ASP A 26 10.85 -18.26 1.58
C ASP A 26 10.69 -16.74 1.40
N ARG A 27 10.64 -16.00 2.51
CA ARG A 27 10.42 -14.53 2.53
C ARG A 27 9.14 -14.12 1.82
N ARG A 28 8.11 -14.98 1.76
CA ARG A 28 6.81 -14.59 1.22
C ARG A 28 6.03 -13.82 2.28
N VAL A 29 5.09 -13.00 1.85
CA VAL A 29 4.17 -12.31 2.76
C VAL A 29 2.74 -12.52 2.33
N ARG A 30 1.82 -12.67 3.29
CA ARG A 30 0.38 -12.65 3.04
C ARG A 30 -0.21 -11.36 3.57
N CYS A 31 -0.69 -10.52 2.67
CA CYS A 31 -1.26 -9.20 3.00
C CYS A 31 -2.74 -9.32 3.32
N PHE A 32 -3.21 -8.73 4.42
CA PHE A 32 -4.62 -8.71 4.83
C PHE A 32 -5.26 -7.32 4.74
N ALA A 33 -4.59 -6.35 4.13
CA ALA A 33 -5.07 -4.96 4.05
C ALA A 33 -6.33 -4.77 3.18
N CYS A 34 -6.71 -5.75 2.36
CA CYS A 34 -7.95 -5.73 1.58
C CYS A 34 -8.44 -7.15 1.27
N GLY A 35 -9.62 -7.26 0.63
CA GLY A 35 -10.27 -8.54 0.31
C GLY A 35 -9.47 -9.48 -0.60
N HIS A 36 -8.48 -8.98 -1.36
CA HIS A 36 -7.67 -9.82 -2.26
C HIS A 36 -6.71 -10.76 -1.54
N ARG A 37 -6.38 -10.49 -0.26
CA ARG A 37 -5.53 -11.33 0.60
C ARG A 37 -4.26 -11.85 -0.09
N CYS A 38 -3.57 -10.97 -0.83
CA CYS A 38 -2.49 -11.38 -1.74
C CYS A 38 -1.37 -12.14 -1.03
N LEU A 39 -0.94 -13.27 -1.59
CA LEU A 39 0.34 -13.90 -1.31
C LEU A 39 1.41 -13.30 -2.22
N ILE A 40 2.36 -12.55 -1.65
CA ILE A 40 3.35 -11.77 -2.37
C ILE A 40 4.74 -12.39 -2.17
N PRO A 41 5.36 -12.95 -3.22
CA PRO A 41 6.75 -13.42 -3.16
C PRO A 41 7.74 -12.27 -2.97
N GLU A 42 8.96 -12.59 -2.54
CA GLU A 42 10.06 -11.62 -2.42
C GLU A 42 10.25 -10.81 -3.73
N GLY A 43 10.41 -9.49 -3.61
CA GLY A 43 10.62 -8.60 -4.75
C GLY A 43 9.40 -8.39 -5.65
N ARG A 44 8.23 -8.92 -5.29
CA ARG A 44 6.99 -8.78 -6.06
C ARG A 44 6.03 -7.79 -5.39
N GLU A 45 5.09 -7.31 -6.20
CA GLU A 45 4.01 -6.40 -5.81
C GLU A 45 2.67 -7.15 -5.74
N GLY A 46 1.79 -6.73 -4.84
CA GLY A 46 0.41 -7.22 -4.81
C GLY A 46 -0.41 -6.71 -6.00
N VAL A 47 -1.63 -7.21 -6.13
CA VAL A 47 -2.54 -6.79 -7.23
C VAL A 47 -2.81 -5.28 -7.24
N CYS A 48 -2.78 -4.65 -6.05
CA CYS A 48 -2.97 -3.20 -5.91
C CYS A 48 -1.81 -2.35 -6.43
N LYS A 49 -0.65 -2.95 -6.78
CA LYS A 49 0.56 -2.27 -7.29
C LYS A 49 1.22 -1.25 -6.34
N VAL A 50 0.59 -0.95 -5.21
CA VAL A 50 1.10 0.01 -4.21
C VAL A 50 1.80 -0.67 -3.03
N ARG A 51 1.44 -1.92 -2.70
CA ARG A 51 2.08 -2.71 -1.64
C ARG A 51 2.96 -3.78 -2.27
N PHE A 52 4.17 -3.95 -1.76
CA PHE A 52 5.14 -4.91 -2.27
C PHE A 52 5.93 -5.55 -1.14
N ASN A 53 6.54 -6.68 -1.43
CA ASN A 53 7.38 -7.40 -0.50
C ASN A 53 8.85 -7.07 -0.75
N ARG A 54 9.56 -6.67 0.30
CA ARG A 54 11.01 -6.45 0.27
C ARG A 54 11.62 -7.08 1.52
N ALA A 55 12.55 -8.00 1.34
CA ALA A 55 13.22 -8.76 2.38
C ALA A 55 12.27 -9.51 3.34
N GLY A 56 11.14 -10.02 2.83
CA GLY A 56 10.11 -10.66 3.64
C GLY A 56 9.24 -9.69 4.45
N GLU A 57 9.31 -8.39 4.14
CA GLU A 57 8.52 -7.35 4.80
C GLU A 57 7.53 -6.73 3.83
N LEU A 58 6.29 -6.58 4.27
CA LEU A 58 5.30 -5.85 3.50
C LEU A 58 5.59 -4.35 3.56
N ARG A 59 6.04 -3.78 2.45
CA ARG A 59 6.21 -2.34 2.29
C ARG A 59 4.88 -1.71 1.88
N VAL A 60 4.47 -0.72 2.66
CA VAL A 60 3.28 0.08 2.43
C VAL A 60 3.68 1.55 2.27
N PRO A 61 3.03 2.32 1.41
CA PRO A 61 3.26 3.75 1.34
C PRO A 61 3.04 4.43 2.70
N ARG A 62 3.90 5.39 3.05
CA ARG A 62 3.85 6.16 4.29
C ARG A 62 4.01 7.64 3.99
N GLY A 63 3.48 8.49 4.86
CA GLY A 63 3.67 9.94 4.73
C GLY A 63 2.80 10.58 3.64
N TYR A 64 1.73 9.89 3.20
CA TYR A 64 0.67 10.58 2.47
C TYR A 64 0.08 11.66 3.37
N VAL A 65 0.33 12.91 3.01
CA VAL A 65 -0.49 14.03 3.46
C VAL A 65 -1.84 13.83 2.79
N ALA A 66 -2.91 13.71 3.57
CA ALA A 66 -4.25 13.57 3.02
C ALA A 66 -4.50 14.74 2.06
N SER A 67 -4.63 14.45 0.76
CA SER A 67 -5.05 15.45 -0.24
C SER A 67 -6.46 15.97 0.06
N ALA A 68 -7.23 15.21 0.82
CA ALA A 68 -8.56 15.53 1.32
C ALA A 68 -8.55 15.85 2.82
N LEU A 69 -7.73 16.81 3.25
CA LEU A 69 -8.00 17.60 4.47
C LEU A 69 -9.18 18.58 4.27
N GLN A 70 -9.97 18.40 3.22
CA GLN A 70 -11.19 19.14 3.00
C GLN A 70 -12.27 18.62 3.93
N LEU A 71 -12.90 19.53 4.66
CA LEU A 71 -14.15 19.31 5.39
C LEU A 71 -15.30 19.17 4.39
N ASP A 72 -15.22 18.15 3.55
CA ASP A 72 -16.28 17.83 2.62
C ASP A 72 -17.41 17.13 3.38
N PRO A 73 -18.69 17.50 3.12
CA PRO A 73 -19.83 16.81 3.72
C PRO A 73 -19.81 15.33 3.37
N VAL A 74 -20.43 14.51 4.22
CA VAL A 74 -20.44 13.04 4.07
C VAL A 74 -20.95 12.61 2.69
N GLU A 75 -21.88 13.36 2.06
CA GLU A 75 -22.41 13.09 0.73
C GLU A 75 -21.41 13.25 -0.42
N LYS A 76 -20.26 13.92 -0.22
CA LYS A 76 -19.24 14.08 -1.27
C LYS A 76 -18.48 12.78 -1.54
N LYS A 77 -18.38 11.89 -0.55
CA LYS A 77 -18.05 10.49 -0.81
C LYS A 77 -19.35 9.79 -1.20
N PRO A 78 -19.39 9.01 -2.29
CA PRO A 78 -20.61 8.45 -2.84
C PRO A 78 -21.08 7.29 -1.95
N PHE A 79 -21.65 7.65 -0.81
CA PHE A 79 -22.30 6.76 0.14
C PHE A 79 -23.81 6.99 0.07
N PHE A 80 -24.35 7.01 -1.15
CA PHE A 80 -25.78 6.87 -1.35
C PHE A 80 -26.12 5.39 -1.06
N HIS A 81 -26.95 5.12 -0.04
CA HIS A 81 -27.31 3.79 0.50
C HIS A 81 -26.34 3.11 1.49
N VAL A 82 -25.76 3.84 2.46
CA VAL A 82 -25.05 3.19 3.60
C VAL A 82 -26.00 2.58 4.65
N LEU A 83 -27.27 2.98 4.65
CA LEU A 83 -28.32 2.33 5.44
C LEU A 83 -29.54 2.06 4.55
N PRO A 84 -30.29 0.96 4.80
CA PRO A 84 -31.52 0.66 4.06
C PRO A 84 -32.61 1.71 4.30
#